data_AF-A0A7Y5VYL4-F1
#
_entry.id   AF-A0A7Y5VYL4-F1
#
_cell.length_a   1.000
_cell.length_b   1.000
_cell.length_c   1.000
_cell.angle_alpha   90.00
_cell.angle_beta   90.00
_cell.angle_gamma   90.00
#
_symmetry.space_group_name_H-M   'P 1'
#
loop_
_entity.id
_entity.type
_entity.pdbx_description
1 polymer ?
#
loop_
_entity_poly.entity_id
_entity_poly.type
_entity_poly.pdbx_seq_one_letter_code
_entity_poly.pdbx_strand_id
1 'polypeptide(L)' 'MRRIRLNYVLGADTGSAPLHNPLLDLLQAVREQGSISAAARVLDLSYRHVWGELKRWELELGQPLILWEKGQAARLS' A
#
# COMPACT_ATOMS: atom_id res chain seq x y z
N MET A 1 -0.24 8.91 -19.95
CA MET A 1 -0.15 9.87 -18.82
C MET A 1 -1.22 9.51 -17.80
N ARG A 2 -0.86 9.27 -16.53
CA ARG A 2 -1.84 8.98 -15.46
C ARG A 2 -2.16 10.26 -14.69
N ARG A 3 -3.42 10.43 -14.28
CA ARG A 3 -3.90 11.65 -13.62
C ARG A 3 -4.53 11.30 -12.27
N ILE A 4 -3.89 11.70 -11.19
CA ILE A 4 -4.47 11.66 -9.85
C ILE A 4 -5.37 12.88 -9.71
N ARG A 5 -6.64 12.69 -9.34
CA ARG A 5 -7.56 13.78 -8.99
C ARG A 5 -7.82 13.72 -7.49
N LEU A 6 -7.28 14.70 -6.77
CA LEU A 6 -7.63 14.94 -5.37
C LEU A 6 -8.66 16.06 -5.32
N ASN A 7 -9.81 15.78 -4.71
CA ASN A 7 -10.77 16.80 -4.33
C ASN A 7 -10.62 16.99 -2.82
N TYR A 8 -10.35 18.22 -2.38
CA TYR A 8 -10.31 18.56 -0.96
C TYR A 8 -11.15 19.80 -0.70
N VAL A 9 -11.69 19.88 0.51
CA VAL A 9 -12.40 21.04 1.04
C VAL A 9 -11.65 21.47 2.30
N LEU A 10 -11.32 22.75 2.39
CA LEU A 10 -10.78 23.33 3.61
C LEU A 10 -11.98 23.69 4.51
N GLY A 11 -12.16 22.93 5.59
CA GLY A 11 -13.19 23.15 6.60
C GLY A 11 -12.58 23.17 8.00
N ALA A 12 -13.26 23.81 8.95
CA ALA A 12 -12.86 23.81 10.36
C ALA A 12 -13.11 22.45 11.05
N ASP A 13 -13.77 21.52 10.34
CA ASP A 13 -14.12 20.21 10.86
C ASP A 13 -12.92 19.26 10.74
N THR A 14 -12.45 18.75 11.89
CA THR A 14 -11.41 17.72 11.98
C THR A 14 -12.00 16.32 11.84
N GLY A 15 -13.14 16.19 11.16
CA GLY A 15 -13.65 14.91 10.70
C GLY A 15 -12.63 14.28 9.77
N SER A 16 -11.68 13.55 10.35
CA SER A 16 -10.69 12.74 9.64
C SER A 16 -11.46 11.63 8.92
N ALA A 17 -12.03 11.92 7.76
CA ALA A 17 -12.18 10.91 6.74
C ALA A 17 -10.76 10.66 6.24
N PRO A 18 -10.07 9.59 6.70
CA PRO A 18 -8.72 9.34 6.24
C PRO A 18 -8.83 9.18 4.73
N LEU A 19 -7.88 9.74 3.99
CA LEU A 19 -7.64 9.42 2.59
C LEU A 19 -7.43 7.91 2.49
N HIS A 20 -8.51 7.15 2.35
CA HIS A 20 -8.48 5.71 2.24
C HIS A 20 -8.05 5.40 0.82
N ASN A 21 -6.81 4.97 0.70
CA ASN A 21 -6.30 4.36 -0.51
C ASN A 21 -5.79 2.98 -0.11
N PRO A 22 -6.45 1.90 -0.56
CA PRO A 22 -6.06 0.53 -0.22
C PRO A 22 -4.59 0.22 -0.54
N LEU A 23 -4.01 0.86 -1.57
CA LEU A 23 -2.59 0.75 -1.87
C LEU A 23 -1.73 1.40 -0.78
N LEU A 24 -2.10 2.58 -0.28
CA LEU A 24 -1.36 3.26 0.78
C LEU A 24 -1.42 2.45 2.09
N ASP A 25 -2.58 1.92 2.44
CA ASP A 25 -2.76 1.08 3.63
C ASP A 25 -1.88 -0.18 3.53
N LEU A 26 -1.85 -0.80 2.36
CA LEU A 26 -1.03 -1.96 2.08
C LEU A 26 0.47 -1.65 2.15
N LEU A 27 0.94 -0.59 1.50
CA LEU A 27 2.35 -0.20 1.51
C LEU A 27 2.81 0.24 2.90
N GLN A 28 1.94 0.90 3.67
CA GLN A 28 2.21 1.27 5.05
C GLN A 28 2.34 0.02 5.93
N ALA A 29 1.40 -0.91 5.86
CA ALA A 29 1.47 -2.15 6.62
C ALA A 29 2.73 -2.97 6.27
N VAL A 30 3.10 -3.05 4.99
CA VAL A 30 4.34 -3.74 4.57
C VAL A 30 5.58 -3.07 5.15
N ARG A 31 5.64 -1.73 5.15
CA ARG A 31 6.75 -0.97 5.71
C ARG A 31 6.87 -1.14 7.22
N GLU A 32 5.77 -1.06 7.94
CA GLU A 32 5.74 -1.18 9.42
C GLU A 32 6.08 -2.60 9.88
N GLN A 33 5.58 -3.60 9.18
CA GLN A 33 5.76 -5.00 9.57
C GLN A 33 7.01 -5.66 8.97
N GLY A 34 7.65 -5.02 7.99
CA GLY A 34 8.85 -5.52 7.31
C GLY A 34 8.66 -6.79 6.47
N SER A 35 7.45 -7.35 6.43
CA SER A 35 7.11 -8.53 5.62
C SER A 35 5.66 -8.52 5.15
N ILE A 36 5.43 -9.01 3.92
CA ILE A 36 4.07 -9.13 3.35
C ILE A 36 3.21 -10.08 4.19
N SER A 37 3.78 -11.15 4.75
CA SER A 37 3.03 -12.11 5.56
C SER A 37 2.59 -11.54 6.91
N ALA A 38 3.35 -10.63 7.51
CA ALA A 38 2.93 -9.91 8.70
C ALA A 38 1.94 -8.78 8.37
N ALA A 39 2.16 -8.04 7.27
CA ALA A 39 1.22 -7.04 6.79
C ALA A 39 -0.16 -7.64 6.47
N ALA A 40 -0.20 -8.79 5.81
CA ALA A 40 -1.44 -9.52 5.52
C ALA A 40 -2.23 -9.88 6.80
N ARG A 41 -1.53 -10.28 7.87
CA ARG A 41 -2.17 -10.57 9.17
C ARG A 41 -2.76 -9.32 9.82
N VAL A 42 -2.04 -8.20 9.79
CA VAL A 42 -2.49 -6.93 10.38
C VAL A 42 -3.69 -6.35 9.62
N LEU A 43 -3.71 -6.54 8.29
CA LEU A 43 -4.80 -6.09 7.43
C LEU A 43 -5.98 -7.08 7.34
N ASP A 44 -5.93 -8.21 8.04
CA ASP A 44 -6.91 -9.31 7.94
C ASP A 44 -7.15 -9.80 6.50
N LEU A 45 -6.08 -9.84 5.71
CA LEU A 45 -6.07 -10.29 4.32
C LEU A 45 -5.25 -11.56 4.16
N SER A 46 -5.59 -12.37 3.15
CA SER A 46 -4.74 -13.51 2.79
C SER A 46 -3.45 -13.02 2.12
N TYR A 47 -2.34 -13.74 2.35
CA TYR A 47 -1.06 -13.46 1.68
C TYR A 47 -1.21 -13.36 0.15
N ARG A 48 -1.98 -14.27 -0.45
CA ARG A 48 -2.25 -14.29 -1.90
C ARG A 48 -2.98 -13.02 -2.36
N HIS A 49 -3.89 -12.50 -1.55
CA HIS A 49 -4.61 -11.27 -1.84
C HIS A 49 -3.65 -10.07 -1.84
N VAL A 50 -2.85 -9.89 -0.78
CA VAL A 50 -1.87 -8.81 -0.67
C VAL A 50 -0.84 -8.87 -1.81
N TRP A 51 -0.34 -10.06 -2.12
CA TRP A 51 0.58 -10.26 -3.24
C TRP A 51 -0.07 -9.97 -4.60
N GLY A 52 -1.34 -10.36 -4.79
CA GLY A 52 -2.11 -10.08 -6.00
C GLY A 52 -2.34 -8.59 -6.20
N GLU A 53 -2.73 -7.87 -5.13
CA GLU A 53 -2.85 -6.41 -5.14
C GLU A 53 -1.53 -5.74 -5.51
N LEU A 54 -0.42 -6.13 -4.87
CA LEU A 54 0.90 -5.58 -5.21
C LEU A 54 1.26 -5.77 -6.67
N LYS A 55 1.07 -6.99 -7.21
CA LYS A 55 1.36 -7.27 -8.61
C LYS A 55 0.45 -6.51 -9.57
N ARG A 56 -0.83 -6.36 -9.22
CA ARG A 56 -1.79 -5.52 -9.95
C ARG A 56 -1.30 -4.08 -9.98
N TRP A 57 -0.92 -3.53 -8.82
CA TRP A 57 -0.45 -2.15 -8.72
C TRP A 57 0.91 -1.93 -9.38
N GLU A 58 1.83 -2.90 -9.35
CA GLU A 58 3.09 -2.83 -10.11
C GLU A 58 2.83 -2.73 -11.62
N LEU A 59 1.89 -3.53 -12.13
CA LEU A 59 1.46 -3.45 -13.53
C LEU A 59 0.76 -2.12 -13.83
N GLU A 60 -0.14 -1.70 -12.94
CA GLU A 60 -0.87 -0.43 -13.03
C GLU A 60 -0.02 0.80 -12.78
N LEU A 61 1.19 0.69 -12.22
CA LEU A 61 2.11 1.81 -12.01
C LEU A 61 3.29 1.75 -12.98
N GLY A 62 3.59 0.59 -13.56
CA GLY A 62 4.72 0.40 -14.48
C GLY A 62 6.07 0.46 -13.77
N GLN A 63 6.09 0.28 -12.46
CA GLN A 63 7.28 0.28 -11.62
C GLN A 63 7.15 -0.78 -10.53
N PRO A 64 8.25 -1.41 -10.08
CA PRO A 64 8.21 -2.25 -8.90
C PRO A 64 7.79 -1.43 -7.69
N LEU A 65 7.02 -2.04 -6.78
CA LEU A 65 6.57 -1.40 -5.53
C LEU A 65 7.34 -1.91 -4.32
N ILE A 66 7.84 -3.15 -4.39
CA ILE A 66 8.62 -3.76 -3.33
C ILE A 66 9.87 -4.39 -3.94
N LEU A 67 11.04 -3.99 -3.43
CA LEU A 67 12.30 -4.64 -3.73
C LEU A 67 12.56 -5.73 -2.68
N TRP A 68 12.73 -6.96 -3.16
CA TRP A 68 12.99 -8.12 -2.33
C TRP A 68 14.47 -8.48 -2.37
N GLU A 69 15.12 -8.45 -1.20
CA GLU A 69 16.42 -9.10 -1.00
C GLU A 69 16.22 -10.37 -0.20
N LYS A 70 16.73 -11.49 -0.72
CA LYS A 70 16.56 -12.81 -0.11
C LYS A 70 17.25 -12.82 1.27
N GLY A 71 16.46 -12.78 2.34
CA GLY A 71 16.95 -12.76 3.73
C GLY A 71 16.87 -11.39 4.44
N GLN A 72 16.34 -10.35 3.82
CA GLN A 72 16.11 -9.04 4.46
C GLN A 72 14.64 -8.59 4.36
N ALA A 73 14.25 -7.70 5.27
CA ALA A 73 12.91 -7.10 5.29
C ALA A 73 12.60 -6.35 3.98
N ALA A 74 11.33 -6.35 3.58
CA ALA A 74 10.86 -5.67 2.38
C ALA A 74 11.19 -4.16 2.47
N ARG A 75 11.88 -3.62 1.46
CA ARG A 75 12.13 -2.18 1.32
C ARG A 75 11.26 -1.60 0.22
N LEU A 76 10.66 -0.44 0.50
CA LEU A 76 9.94 0.36 -0.49
C LEU A 76 10.95 1.02 -1.44
N SER A 77 10.66 0.98 -2.75
CA SER A 77 11.40 1.68 -3.80
C SER A 77 10.88 3.08 -4.06
#